data_AF-A0A180FCS1-F1
#
_entry.id   AF-A0A180FCS1-F1
#
_cell.length_a   1.000
_cell.length_b   1.000
_cell.length_c   1.000
_cell.angle_alpha   90.00
_cell.angle_beta   90.00
_cell.angle_gamma   90.00
#
_symmetry.space_group_name_H-M   'P 1'
#
loop_
_entity.id
_entity.type
_entity.pdbx_description
1 polymer ?
#
loop_
_entity_poly.entity_id
_entity_poly.type
_entity_poly.pdbx_seq_one_letter_code
_entity_poly.pdbx_strand_id
1 'polypeptide(L)'
;MIRQEEDYILSLIDQLQKIVASILKKNAVEEKEKIIASVDEGLGILKFSIQELKENNIEDIISQYPNTELLYQLRLLMNKYLEADNDVEIRKKEKQLKDHIEKTTKTCLFSDFYADV
;
A
#
# COMPACT_ATOMS: atom_id res chain seq x y z
N MET A 1 -46.62 -9.25 -29.56
CA MET A 1 -45.43 -10.12 -29.54
C MET A 1 -44.15 -9.32 -29.48
N ILE A 2 -43.81 -8.47 -30.46
CA ILE A 2 -42.51 -7.76 -30.53
C ILE A 2 -42.11 -7.00 -29.24
N ARG A 3 -43.02 -6.24 -28.61
CA ARG A 3 -42.70 -5.50 -27.37
C ARG A 3 -42.36 -6.40 -26.16
N GLN A 4 -42.94 -7.59 -26.08
CA GLN A 4 -42.64 -8.51 -24.97
C GLN A 4 -41.25 -9.13 -25.09
N GLU A 5 -40.76 -9.31 -26.32
CA GLU A 5 -39.39 -9.76 -26.58
C GLU A 5 -38.38 -8.65 -26.29
N GLU A 6 -38.69 -7.40 -26.65
CA GLU A 6 -37.86 -6.23 -26.30
C GLU A 6 -37.74 -6.02 -24.79
N ASP A 7 -38.85 -6.07 -24.05
CA ASP A 7 -38.86 -5.96 -22.59
C ASP A 7 -38.07 -7.11 -21.92
N TYR A 8 -38.16 -8.31 -22.48
CA TYR A 8 -37.40 -9.47 -22.01
C TYR A 8 -35.89 -9.31 -22.26
N ILE A 9 -35.49 -8.84 -23.45
CA ILE A 9 -34.09 -8.57 -23.79
C ILE A 9 -33.50 -7.48 -22.87
N LEU A 10 -34.25 -6.41 -22.61
CA LEU A 10 -33.82 -5.35 -21.69
C LEU A 10 -33.65 -5.87 -20.26
N SER A 11 -34.55 -6.75 -19.80
CA SER A 11 -34.40 -7.40 -18.49
C SER A 11 -33.16 -8.28 -18.41
N LEU A 12 -32.84 -9.03 -19.47
CA LEU A 12 -31.61 -9.83 -19.52
C LEU A 12 -30.34 -8.96 -19.51
N ILE A 13 -30.34 -7.83 -20.21
CA ILE A 13 -29.21 -6.89 -20.21
C ILE A 13 -28.97 -6.33 -18.81
N ASP A 14 -30.01 -5.90 -18.10
CA ASP A 14 -29.89 -5.41 -16.71
C ASP A 14 -29.35 -6.50 -15.76
N GLN A 15 -29.80 -7.75 -15.92
CA GLN A 15 -29.27 -8.88 -15.14
C GLN A 15 -27.79 -9.13 -15.44
N LEU A 16 -27.39 -9.13 -16.71
CA LEU A 16 -25.98 -9.30 -17.11
C LEU A 16 -25.10 -8.16 -16.57
N GLN A 17 -25.56 -6.91 -16.63
CA GLN A 17 -24.83 -5.77 -16.06
C GLN A 17 -24.59 -5.95 -14.55
N LYS A 18 -25.60 -6.40 -13.80
CA LYS A 18 -25.46 -6.68 -12.36
C LYS A 18 -24.47 -7.81 -12.09
N ILE A 19 -24.48 -8.87 -12.90
CA ILE A 19 -23.53 -9.98 -12.78
C ILE A 19 -22.10 -9.49 -13.05
N VAL A 20 -21.88 -8.75 -14.13
CA VAL A 20 -20.56 -8.19 -14.48
C VAL A 20 -20.05 -7.27 -13.38
N ALA A 21 -20.89 -6.35 -12.87
CA ALA A 21 -20.50 -5.45 -11.78
C ALA A 21 -20.12 -6.23 -10.51
N SER A 22 -20.84 -7.30 -10.20
CA SER A 22 -20.55 -8.16 -9.05
C SER A 22 -19.22 -8.91 -9.22
N ILE A 23 -18.93 -9.44 -10.41
CA ILE A 23 -17.66 -10.10 -10.73
C ILE A 23 -16.50 -9.11 -10.62
N LEU A 24 -16.63 -7.92 -11.21
CA LEU A 24 -15.59 -6.89 -11.15
C LEU A 24 -15.30 -6.48 -9.71
N LYS A 25 -16.35 -6.29 -8.89
CA LYS A 25 -16.19 -5.97 -7.47
C LYS A 25 -15.49 -7.09 -6.71
N LYS A 26 -15.85 -8.35 -6.97
CA LYS A 26 -15.21 -9.51 -6.34
C LYS A 26 -13.73 -9.60 -6.71
N ASN A 27 -13.40 -9.46 -7.98
CA ASN A 27 -12.01 -9.48 -8.46
C ASN A 27 -11.17 -8.37 -7.80
N ALA A 28 -11.72 -7.15 -7.69
CA ALA A 28 -11.03 -6.04 -7.03
C ALA A 28 -10.76 -6.31 -5.53
N VAL A 29 -11.69 -6.97 -4.84
CA VAL A 29 -11.50 -7.38 -3.44
C VAL A 29 -10.44 -8.46 -3.32
N GLU A 30 -10.49 -9.49 -4.17
CA GLU A 30 -9.50 -10.58 -4.19
C GLU A 30 -8.09 -10.05 -4.51
N GLU A 31 -7.97 -9.08 -5.41
CA GLU A 31 -6.70 -8.43 -5.74
C GLU A 31 -6.16 -7.61 -4.56
N LYS A 32 -7.02 -6.82 -3.90
CA LYS A 32 -6.69 -6.09 -2.68
C LYS A 32 -6.16 -7.04 -1.59
N GLU A 33 -6.85 -8.15 -1.33
CA GLU A 33 -6.45 -9.13 -0.32
C GLU A 33 -5.09 -9.77 -0.64
N LYS A 34 -4.83 -10.10 -1.91
CA LYS A 34 -3.52 -10.63 -2.34
C LYS A 34 -2.39 -9.63 -2.13
N ILE A 35 -2.62 -8.35 -2.43
CA ILE A 35 -1.60 -7.32 -2.21
C ILE A 35 -1.31 -7.18 -0.72
N ILE A 36 -2.34 -7.11 0.12
CA ILE A 36 -2.19 -7.00 1.59
C ILE A 36 -1.41 -8.20 2.13
N ALA A 37 -1.75 -9.43 1.74
CA ALA A 37 -1.04 -10.63 2.16
C ALA A 37 0.44 -10.61 1.74
N SER A 38 0.73 -10.24 0.49
CA SER A 38 2.10 -10.10 0.00
C SER A 38 2.90 -9.04 0.76
N VAL A 39 2.26 -7.93 1.15
CA VAL A 39 2.92 -6.90 1.96
C VAL A 39 3.19 -7.41 3.37
N ASP A 40 2.24 -8.09 4.01
CA ASP A 40 2.42 -8.63 5.36
C ASP A 40 3.55 -9.68 5.39
N GLU A 41 3.65 -10.54 4.37
CA GLU A 41 4.80 -11.45 4.19
C GLU A 41 6.13 -10.69 4.06
N GLY A 42 6.16 -9.62 3.25
CA GLY A 42 7.34 -8.78 3.08
C GLY A 42 7.76 -8.06 4.37
N LEU A 43 6.79 -7.59 5.15
CA LEU A 43 7.03 -7.01 6.46
C LEU A 43 7.52 -8.06 7.47
N GLY A 44 7.03 -9.30 7.38
CA GLY A 44 7.49 -10.40 8.22
C GLY A 44 8.99 -10.68 8.07
N ILE A 45 9.54 -10.51 6.85
CA ILE A 45 11.00 -10.58 6.61
C ILE A 45 11.74 -9.47 7.36
N LEU A 46 11.14 -8.29 7.47
CA LEU A 46 11.64 -7.17 8.26
C LEU A 46 11.30 -7.31 9.76
N LYS A 47 10.81 -8.47 10.21
CA LYS A 47 10.34 -8.72 11.59
C LYS A 47 9.30 -7.71 12.05
N PHE A 48 8.36 -7.43 11.16
CA PHE A 48 7.30 -6.46 11.37
C PHE A 48 5.99 -6.98 10.80
N SER A 49 4.88 -6.38 11.20
CA SER A 49 3.55 -6.67 10.68
C SER A 49 2.80 -5.40 10.31
N ILE A 50 1.76 -5.53 9.48
CA ILE A 50 0.88 -4.39 9.18
C ILE A 50 0.24 -3.84 10.46
N GLN A 51 -0.12 -4.70 11.41
CA GLN A 51 -0.72 -4.30 12.67
C GLN A 51 0.25 -3.45 13.51
N GLU A 52 1.50 -3.89 13.64
CA GLU A 52 2.54 -3.12 14.32
C GLU A 52 2.80 -1.77 13.62
N LEU A 53 2.67 -1.70 12.28
CA LEU A 53 2.77 -0.42 11.57
C LEU A 53 1.63 0.52 11.92
N LYS A 54 0.45 0.01 12.26
CA LYS A 54 -0.69 0.83 12.68
C LYS A 54 -0.56 1.28 14.14
N GLU A 55 -0.12 0.38 15.01
CA GLU A 55 -0.07 0.61 16.45
C GLU A 55 1.15 1.44 16.90
N ASN A 56 2.32 1.22 16.30
CA ASN A 56 3.56 1.84 16.75
C ASN A 56 3.81 3.21 16.13
N ASN A 57 4.47 4.11 16.87
CA ASN A 57 4.94 5.37 16.32
C ASN A 57 6.06 5.11 15.29
N ILE A 58 6.03 5.79 14.15
CA ILE A 58 7.04 5.64 13.10
C ILE A 58 8.45 6.05 13.58
N GLU A 59 8.55 6.98 14.53
CA GLU A 59 9.82 7.41 15.10
C GLU A 59 10.50 6.28 15.89
N ASP A 60 9.72 5.48 16.62
CA ASP A 60 10.22 4.31 17.34
C ASP A 60 10.69 3.23 16.36
N ILE A 61 9.95 3.03 15.27
CA ILE A 61 10.33 2.11 14.19
C ILE A 61 11.65 2.56 13.55
N ILE A 62 11.75 3.83 13.16
CA ILE A 62 12.96 4.39 12.57
C ILE A 62 14.17 4.20 13.50
N SER A 63 13.98 4.41 14.79
CA SER A 63 15.04 4.28 15.81
C SER A 63 15.53 2.83 15.97
N GLN A 64 14.67 1.84 15.73
CA GLN A 64 15.02 0.41 15.77
C GLN A 64 15.79 -0.05 14.52
N TYR A 65 15.66 0.68 13.40
CA TYR A 65 16.29 0.33 12.12
C TYR A 65 17.23 1.46 11.66
N PRO A 66 18.49 1.48 12.13
CA PRO A 66 19.46 2.52 11.75
C PRO A 66 19.92 2.42 10.28
N ASN A 67 19.62 1.31 9.59
CA ASN A 67 20.00 1.10 8.21
C ASN A 67 18.97 1.73 7.26
N THR A 68 19.39 2.78 6.54
CA THR A 68 18.58 3.49 5.54
C THR A 68 18.03 2.57 4.45
N GLU A 69 18.73 1.50 4.06
CA GLU A 69 18.23 0.53 3.07
C GLU A 69 16.99 -0.21 3.59
N LEU A 70 17.01 -0.65 4.86
CA LEU A 70 15.84 -1.32 5.47
C LEU A 70 14.65 -0.37 5.59
N LEU A 71 14.91 0.90 5.93
CA LEU A 71 13.89 1.95 5.94
C LEU A 71 13.31 2.20 4.54
N TYR A 72 14.13 2.13 3.50
CA TYR A 72 13.67 2.24 2.12
C TYR A 72 12.78 1.06 1.71
N GLN A 73 13.18 -0.18 2.02
CA GLN A 73 12.37 -1.37 1.78
C GLN A 73 11.03 -1.31 2.52
N LEU A 74 11.05 -0.88 3.79
CA LEU A 74 9.84 -0.66 4.58
C LEU A 74 8.91 0.35 3.89
N ARG A 75 9.47 1.47 3.41
CA ARG A 75 8.72 2.49 2.68
C ARG A 75 8.09 1.95 1.38
N LEU A 76 8.79 1.08 0.65
CA LEU A 76 8.23 0.43 -0.56
C LEU A 76 7.04 -0.46 -0.22
N LEU A 77 7.15 -1.26 0.85
CA LEU A 77 6.07 -2.11 1.34
C LEU A 77 4.86 -1.29 1.79
N MET A 78 5.07 -0.18 2.50
CA MET A 78 3.99 0.74 2.89
C MET A 78 3.30 1.36 1.66
N ASN A 79 4.04 1.75 0.63
CA ASN A 79 3.43 2.28 -0.60
C ASN A 79 2.60 1.22 -1.32
N LYS A 80 3.10 -0.02 -1.42
CA LYS A 80 2.37 -1.14 -2.02
C LYS A 80 1.09 -1.48 -1.23
N TYR A 81 1.12 -1.38 0.10
CA TYR A 81 -0.09 -1.49 0.91
C TYR A 81 -1.10 -0.38 0.57
N LEU A 82 -0.63 0.85 0.42
CA LEU A 82 -1.48 2.01 0.12
C LEU A 82 -2.14 1.99 -1.26
N GLU A 83 -1.62 1.20 -2.21
CA GLU A 83 -2.27 0.91 -3.49
C GLU A 83 -3.53 0.07 -3.30
N ALA A 84 -3.51 -0.85 -2.33
CA ALA A 84 -4.62 -1.75 -2.02
C ALA A 84 -5.58 -1.17 -0.98
N ASP A 85 -5.06 -0.43 -0.01
CA ASP A 85 -5.83 0.13 1.10
C ASP A 85 -5.39 1.55 1.45
N ASN A 86 -6.28 2.52 1.25
CA ASN A 86 -5.98 3.93 1.48
C ASN A 86 -6.05 4.31 2.97
N ASP A 87 -5.27 3.61 3.81
CA ASP A 87 -5.21 3.84 5.24
C ASP A 87 -4.50 5.18 5.55
N VAL A 88 -5.22 6.07 6.24
CA VAL A 88 -4.76 7.43 6.53
C VAL A 88 -3.57 7.44 7.49
N GLU A 89 -3.54 6.54 8.48
CA GLU A 89 -2.46 6.45 9.45
C GLU A 89 -1.18 5.94 8.78
N ILE A 90 -1.28 4.88 7.97
CA ILE A 90 -0.14 4.36 7.22
C ILE A 90 0.39 5.40 6.23
N ARG A 91 -0.49 6.15 5.56
CA ARG A 91 -0.08 7.25 4.65
C ARG A 91 0.67 8.36 5.37
N LYS A 92 0.25 8.72 6.58
CA LYS A 92 0.96 9.70 7.41
C LYS A 92 2.35 9.21 7.80
N LYS A 93 2.45 7.96 8.25
CA LYS A 93 3.72 7.32 8.63
C LYS A 93 4.66 7.17 7.44
N GLU A 94 4.16 6.80 6.26
CA GLU A 94 4.94 6.72 5.01
C GLU A 94 5.59 8.06 4.69
N LYS A 95 4.83 9.16 4.83
CA LYS A 95 5.33 10.51 4.59
C LYS A 95 6.43 10.88 5.58
N GLN A 96 6.25 10.58 6.87
CA GLN A 96 7.27 10.84 7.90
C GLN A 96 8.56 10.03 7.63
N LEU A 97 8.42 8.76 7.23
CA LEU A 97 9.53 7.90 6.87
C LEU A 97 10.27 8.42 5.62
N LYS A 98 9.54 8.87 4.61
CA LYS A 98 10.09 9.53 3.42
C LYS A 98 10.91 10.76 3.79
N ASP A 99 10.35 11.65 4.60
CA ASP A 99 11.02 12.88 5.05
C ASP A 99 12.30 12.56 5.84
N HIS A 100 12.29 11.48 6.64
CA HIS A 100 13.49 11.01 7.34
C HIS A 100 14.57 10.50 6.37
N ILE A 101 14.23 9.61 5.44
CA ILE A 101 15.17 9.06 4.45
C ILE A 101 15.79 10.17 3.61
N GLU A 102 15.00 11.15 3.17
CA GLU A 102 15.49 12.30 2.38
C GLU A 102 16.46 13.18 3.18
N LYS A 103 16.21 13.40 4.48
CA LYS A 103 17.12 14.13 5.36
C LYS A 103 18.42 13.37 5.54
N THR A 104 18.36 12.09 5.89
CA THR A 104 19.55 11.26 6.15
C THR A 104 20.43 11.16 4.92
N THR A 105 19.85 10.97 3.73
CA THR A 105 20.60 10.94 2.46
C THR A 105 21.30 12.27 2.17
N LYS A 106 20.65 13.41 2.47
CA LYS A 106 21.27 14.74 2.31
C LYS A 106 22.40 14.98 3.32
N THR A 107 22.24 14.50 4.55
CA THR A 107 23.26 14.65 5.60
C THR A 107 24.51 13.84 5.31
N CYS A 108 24.38 12.61 4.77
CA CYS A 108 25.53 11.80 4.33
C CYS A 108 26.32 12.49 3.20
N LEU A 109 25.63 13.07 2.21
CA LEU A 109 26.28 13.84 1.13
C LEU A 109 27.02 15.08 1.65
N PHE A 110 26.54 15.70 2.73
CA PHE A 110 27.21 16.84 3.37
C PHE A 110 28.42 16.41 4.21
N SER A 111 28.35 15.30 4.96
CA SER A 111 29.48 14.81 5.76
C SER A 111 30.63 14.30 4.89
N ASP A 112 30.32 13.66 3.76
CA ASP A 112 31.32 13.15 2.82
C ASP A 112 32.04 14.29 2.08
N PHE A 113 31.41 15.45 1.93
CA PHE A 113 32.00 16.63 1.29
C PHE A 113 33.03 17.37 2.17
N TYR A 114 32.96 17.20 3.49
CA TYR A 114 33.88 17.85 4.45
C TYR A 114 34.83 16.87 5.15
N ALA A 115 34.74 15.57 4.87
CA ALA A 115 35.68 14.58 5.41
C ALA A 115 37.07 14.64 4.74
N ASP A 116 37.19 15.34 3.60
CA ASP A 116 38.41 15.51 2.81
C ASP A 116 38.96 16.97 2.81
N VAL A 117 38.56 17.82 3.78
CA VAL A 117 39.14 19.17 4.01
C VAL A 117 39.77 19.24 5.39
#